data_AF-A0A7K2BYD9-F1
#
_entry.id   AF-A0A7K2BYD9-F1
#
_cell.length_a   1.000
_cell.length_b   1.000
_cell.length_c   1.000
_cell.angle_alpha   90.00
_cell.angle_beta   90.00
_cell.angle_gamma   90.00
#
_symmetry.space_group_name_H-M   'P 1'
#
loop_
_entity.id
_entity.type
_entity.pdbx_description
1 polymer ?
#
loop_
_entity_poly.entity_id
_entity_poly.type
_entity_poly.pdbx_seq_one_letter_code
_entity_poly.pdbx_strand_id
1 'polypeptide(L)'
;MTAQLAVSATILSNTAYAQEQDEVPCMQSVSSWCELSEEQTDFLRQSRLATLPYLSLTAAVADGFRPVGADAPAMGRHWVNFKRLFDGEINAAKPEILMYADVNGRDSLVGIGFGYAVGRETRTPIPANPFRLDAWHRHSGSLDMESHRTDHEDAGVHDHGLATHSREAEAAVAVLHSWVWIDNPAGVLEPNNWVLPYVRLGLSRPENTTPEADRALSLLSMGAEFFIVRAQLFPESGRPPSGGWAEALRGAEAEVKSWWHARPEGPLASSEVAWLAGLWKRSGLKGL
;
A
#
# COMPACT_ATOMS: atom_id res chain seq x y z
N MET A 1 38.50 -53.31 -15.94
CA MET A 1 38.03 -52.46 -14.83
C MET A 1 38.74 -51.11 -14.95
N THR A 2 37.94 -50.03 -15.09
CA THR A 2 38.26 -48.57 -14.96
C THR A 2 39.34 -47.94 -15.84
N ALA A 3 39.26 -46.69 -16.30
CA ALA A 3 38.22 -45.81 -16.85
C ALA A 3 38.94 -44.53 -17.33
N GLN A 4 38.37 -43.89 -18.36
CA GLN A 4 38.74 -42.64 -19.05
C GLN A 4 39.23 -41.46 -18.19
N LEU A 5 40.02 -40.56 -18.82
CA LEU A 5 39.57 -39.19 -19.17
C LEU A 5 40.58 -38.50 -20.10
N ALA A 6 40.13 -38.15 -21.31
CA ALA A 6 40.81 -37.25 -22.24
C ALA A 6 40.03 -35.93 -22.30
N VAL A 7 40.74 -34.82 -22.14
CA VAL A 7 40.22 -33.46 -22.19
C VAL A 7 40.11 -33.02 -23.65
N SER A 8 38.91 -32.64 -24.09
CA SER A 8 38.72 -31.90 -25.34
C SER A 8 38.33 -30.46 -25.04
N ALA A 9 39.19 -29.54 -25.46
CA ALA A 9 38.88 -28.12 -25.58
C ALA A 9 38.38 -27.85 -27.01
N THR A 10 37.27 -27.15 -27.14
CA THR A 10 36.83 -26.61 -28.43
C THR A 10 36.48 -25.14 -28.23
N ILE A 11 37.25 -24.29 -28.89
CA ILE A 11 36.99 -22.85 -29.04
C ILE A 11 36.22 -22.69 -30.34
N LEU A 12 35.04 -22.08 -30.30
CA LEU A 12 34.44 -21.42 -31.45
C LEU A 12 33.86 -20.08 -30.99
N SER A 13 34.44 -19.00 -31.50
CA SER A 13 33.89 -17.65 -31.49
C SER A 13 32.75 -17.56 -32.51
N ASN A 14 31.69 -16.81 -32.18
CA ASN A 14 30.86 -16.11 -33.17
C ASN A 14 30.29 -14.83 -32.55
N THR A 15 30.59 -13.71 -33.18
CA THR A 15 30.01 -12.39 -32.94
C THR A 15 28.76 -12.16 -33.78
N ALA A 16 27.81 -11.43 -33.19
CA ALA A 16 26.70 -10.64 -33.77
C ALA A 16 25.45 -11.39 -34.23
N TYR A 17 24.29 -11.08 -33.61
CA TYR A 17 23.17 -10.38 -34.27
C TYR A 17 22.05 -10.03 -33.27
N ALA A 18 21.58 -8.79 -33.38
CA ALA A 18 20.24 -8.24 -33.11
C ALA A 18 19.47 -8.59 -31.81
N GLN A 19 19.19 -7.52 -31.06
CA GLN A 19 17.93 -7.20 -30.37
C GLN A 19 16.82 -8.27 -30.46
N GLU A 20 16.71 -9.09 -29.43
CA GLU A 20 15.44 -9.65 -29.00
C GLU A 20 14.98 -8.79 -27.82
N GLN A 21 13.77 -8.27 -27.92
CA GLN A 21 13.08 -7.66 -26.80
C GLN A 21 12.89 -8.77 -25.77
N ASP A 22 13.68 -8.74 -24.70
CA ASP A 22 13.48 -9.60 -23.54
C ASP A 22 12.14 -9.22 -22.91
N GLU A 23 11.05 -9.88 -23.34
CA GLU A 23 9.90 -10.08 -22.48
C GLU A 23 10.38 -10.89 -21.28
N VAL A 24 10.79 -10.19 -20.21
CA VAL A 24 11.14 -10.82 -18.94
C VAL A 24 9.90 -11.59 -18.46
N PRO A 25 9.87 -12.93 -18.47
CA PRO A 25 8.70 -13.66 -18.07
C PRO A 25 8.43 -13.40 -16.59
N CYS A 26 7.16 -13.18 -16.24
CA CYS A 26 6.60 -13.06 -14.89
C CYS A 26 7.04 -14.25 -14.01
N MET A 27 8.27 -14.20 -13.48
CA MET A 27 8.87 -15.28 -12.69
C MET A 27 9.43 -14.74 -11.37
N GLN A 28 8.74 -13.77 -10.78
CA GLN A 28 8.90 -13.37 -9.38
C GLN A 28 7.67 -13.85 -8.58
N SER A 29 7.87 -14.19 -7.31
CA SER A 29 6.86 -14.74 -6.40
C SER A 29 5.73 -13.78 -6.00
N VAL A 30 5.59 -12.67 -6.72
CA VAL A 30 4.72 -11.52 -6.40
C VAL A 30 4.01 -11.16 -7.71
N SER A 31 2.78 -11.64 -7.90
CA SER A 31 2.06 -11.53 -9.18
C SER A 31 1.80 -10.07 -9.57
N SER A 32 1.72 -9.19 -8.57
CA SER A 32 1.48 -7.76 -8.75
C SER A 32 2.61 -6.97 -9.44
N TRP A 33 3.75 -7.62 -9.71
CA TRP A 33 4.88 -7.00 -10.40
C TRP A 33 4.86 -7.23 -11.93
N CYS A 34 3.96 -8.08 -12.43
CA CYS A 34 4.05 -8.58 -13.81
C CYS A 34 3.64 -7.57 -14.89
N GLU A 35 3.17 -6.38 -14.51
CA GLU A 35 2.86 -5.27 -15.43
C GLU A 35 3.94 -4.17 -15.44
N LEU A 36 5.02 -4.34 -14.66
CA LEU A 36 6.10 -3.35 -14.58
C LEU A 36 7.09 -3.48 -15.75
N SER A 37 7.68 -2.35 -16.16
CA SER A 37 8.85 -2.37 -17.03
C SER A 37 10.08 -2.94 -16.29
N GLU A 38 11.14 -3.29 -17.04
CA GLU A 38 12.41 -3.73 -16.45
C GLU A 38 13.00 -2.66 -15.52
N GLU A 39 13.00 -1.39 -15.94
CA GLU A 39 13.50 -0.26 -15.14
C GLU A 39 12.71 -0.10 -13.82
N GLN A 40 11.38 -0.21 -13.88
CA GLN A 40 10.52 -0.16 -12.69
C GLN A 40 10.77 -1.35 -11.77
N THR A 41 10.92 -2.55 -12.35
CA THR A 41 11.21 -3.78 -11.60
C THR A 41 12.55 -3.68 -10.88
N ASP A 42 13.58 -3.18 -11.55
CA ASP A 42 14.91 -2.99 -10.96
C ASP A 42 14.89 -1.94 -9.85
N PHE A 43 14.17 -0.83 -10.06
CA PHE A 43 13.98 0.20 -9.06
C PHE A 43 13.33 -0.36 -7.79
N LEU A 44 12.23 -1.12 -7.91
CA LEU A 44 11.57 -1.73 -6.74
C LEU A 44 12.41 -2.83 -6.09
N ARG A 45 13.16 -3.62 -6.87
CA ARG A 45 14.07 -4.64 -6.35
C ARG A 45 15.19 -4.00 -5.51
N GLN A 46 15.79 -2.92 -6.01
CA GLN A 46 16.79 -2.16 -5.27
C GLN A 46 16.18 -1.57 -3.99
N SER A 47 14.96 -1.06 -4.06
CA SER A 47 14.25 -0.50 -2.90
C SER A 47 13.96 -1.54 -1.82
N ARG A 48 13.56 -2.74 -2.21
CA ARG A 48 13.39 -3.87 -1.29
C ARG A 48 14.70 -4.25 -0.62
N LEU A 49 15.81 -4.31 -1.36
CA LEU A 49 17.12 -4.62 -0.80
C LEU A 49 17.60 -3.53 0.17
N ALA A 50 17.43 -2.26 -0.19
CA ALA A 50 17.83 -1.12 0.63
C ALA A 50 17.05 -1.02 1.95
N THR A 51 15.84 -1.58 2.00
CA THR A 51 14.96 -1.53 3.16
C THR A 51 15.02 -2.78 4.04
N LEU A 52 15.88 -3.76 3.71
CA LEU A 52 16.16 -4.93 4.56
C LEU A 52 16.51 -4.56 6.02
N PRO A 53 17.34 -3.53 6.30
CA PRO A 53 17.63 -3.14 7.69
C PRO A 53 16.38 -2.68 8.46
N TYR A 54 15.39 -2.12 7.76
CA TYR A 54 14.15 -1.60 8.34
C TYR A 54 13.09 -2.67 8.59
N LEU A 55 13.39 -3.95 8.34
CA LEU A 55 12.62 -5.03 8.97
C LEU A 55 12.61 -4.89 10.50
N SER A 56 13.60 -4.20 11.07
CA SER A 56 13.54 -3.66 12.44
C SER A 56 13.01 -2.23 12.45
N LEU A 57 11.84 -2.02 13.08
CA LEU A 57 11.32 -0.67 13.32
C LEU A 57 12.32 0.19 14.12
N THR A 58 13.05 -0.40 15.07
CA THR A 58 14.08 0.33 15.84
C THR A 58 15.18 0.89 14.93
N ALA A 59 15.60 0.14 13.90
CA ALA A 59 16.56 0.62 12.93
C ALA A 59 16.01 1.79 12.10
N ALA A 60 14.74 1.74 11.70
CA ALA A 60 14.09 2.87 11.03
C ALA A 60 14.04 4.12 11.93
N VAL A 61 13.67 3.99 13.20
CA VAL A 61 13.67 5.12 14.14
C VAL A 61 15.06 5.72 14.32
N ALA A 62 16.07 4.86 14.45
CA ALA A 62 17.48 5.27 14.56
C ALA A 62 17.96 6.01 13.30
N ASP A 63 17.45 5.63 12.12
CA ASP A 63 17.75 6.27 10.84
C ASP A 63 16.88 7.52 10.55
N GLY A 64 16.06 7.95 11.52
CA GLY A 64 15.35 9.22 11.49
C GLY A 64 13.90 9.17 11.01
N PHE A 65 13.34 7.98 10.78
CA PHE A 65 11.93 7.83 10.44
C PHE A 65 11.03 8.15 11.65
N ARG A 66 9.89 8.80 11.41
CA ARG A 66 8.92 9.21 12.45
C ARG A 66 7.50 8.84 12.03
N PRO A 67 6.64 8.42 12.98
CA PRO A 67 5.27 8.05 12.64
C PRO A 67 4.48 9.29 12.21
N VAL A 68 3.64 9.12 11.20
CA VAL A 68 2.76 10.16 10.65
C VAL A 68 1.38 9.55 10.41
N GLY A 69 0.33 10.28 10.80
CA GLY A 69 -1.05 9.85 10.64
C GLY A 69 -1.44 8.64 11.52
N ALA A 70 -2.65 8.14 11.28
CA ALA A 70 -3.16 6.94 11.94
C ALA A 70 -2.81 5.65 11.19
N ASP A 71 -3.03 4.51 11.84
CA ASP A 71 -2.96 3.20 11.20
C ASP A 71 -4.15 3.01 10.25
N ALA A 72 -3.90 3.03 8.94
CA ALA A 72 -4.92 2.84 7.93
C ALA A 72 -5.11 1.33 7.61
N PRO A 73 -6.36 0.83 7.58
CA PRO A 73 -6.67 -0.58 7.32
C PRO A 73 -5.94 -1.23 6.14
N ALA A 74 -5.86 -0.53 5.01
CA ALA A 74 -5.31 -1.02 3.76
C ALA A 74 -3.89 -0.49 3.45
N MET A 75 -3.30 0.37 4.31
CA MET A 75 -1.98 0.97 4.08
C MET A 75 -0.98 0.72 5.23
N GLY A 76 -1.48 0.50 6.45
CA GLY A 76 -0.64 0.48 7.65
C GLY A 76 -0.37 1.87 8.21
N ARG A 77 0.62 1.93 9.10
CA ARG A 77 1.17 3.16 9.67
C ARG A 77 2.32 3.67 8.80
N HIS A 78 2.27 4.94 8.44
CA HIS A 78 3.35 5.60 7.73
C HIS A 78 4.43 6.06 8.70
N TRP A 79 5.68 5.78 8.35
CA TRP A 79 6.87 6.27 9.01
C TRP A 79 7.69 7.04 7.98
N VAL A 80 7.87 8.33 8.21
CA VAL A 80 8.43 9.26 7.21
C VAL A 80 9.80 9.75 7.66
N ASN A 81 10.76 9.77 6.73
CA ASN A 81 12.04 10.41 6.89
C ASN A 81 12.01 11.80 6.25
N PHE A 82 11.73 12.83 7.06
CA PHE A 82 11.57 14.19 6.57
C PHE A 82 12.82 14.76 5.90
N LYS A 83 14.02 14.30 6.29
CA LYS A 83 15.25 14.74 5.63
C LYS A 83 15.28 14.31 4.18
N ARG A 84 14.84 13.07 3.89
CA ARG A 84 14.72 12.54 2.53
C ARG A 84 13.58 13.23 1.78
N LEU A 85 12.42 13.35 2.43
CA LEU A 85 11.24 13.99 1.82
C LEU A 85 11.50 15.40 1.27
N PHE A 86 12.38 16.16 1.93
CA PHE A 86 12.73 17.53 1.55
C PHE A 86 14.08 17.66 0.86
N ASP A 87 14.80 16.58 0.54
CA ASP A 87 16.05 16.66 -0.22
C ASP A 87 15.83 16.81 -1.74
N GLY A 88 14.62 16.48 -2.20
CA GLY A 88 14.22 16.64 -3.58
C GLY A 88 14.70 15.51 -4.52
N GLU A 89 15.17 14.39 -3.97
CA GLU A 89 15.61 13.23 -4.74
C GLU A 89 14.64 12.06 -4.59
N ILE A 90 14.30 11.41 -5.71
CA ILE A 90 13.67 10.08 -5.67
C ILE A 90 14.76 9.05 -5.94
N ASN A 91 15.06 8.24 -4.93
CA ASN A 91 16.17 7.31 -4.96
C ASN A 91 15.71 5.94 -4.44
N ALA A 92 15.78 4.92 -5.30
CA ALA A 92 15.42 3.55 -4.93
C ALA A 92 16.12 3.07 -3.64
N ALA A 93 17.36 3.50 -3.39
CA ALA A 93 18.09 3.12 -2.18
C ALA A 93 17.70 3.90 -0.92
N LYS A 94 16.85 4.92 -1.03
CA LYS A 94 16.47 5.80 0.07
C LYS A 94 14.98 6.18 0.06
N PRO A 95 14.04 5.23 0.19
CA PRO A 95 12.62 5.58 0.29
C PRO A 95 12.36 6.59 1.42
N GLU A 96 11.46 7.54 1.18
CA GLU A 96 11.05 8.57 2.14
C GLU A 96 10.09 8.01 3.18
N ILE A 97 9.31 7.00 2.80
CA ILE A 97 8.20 6.47 3.59
C ILE A 97 8.38 4.96 3.77
N LEU A 98 8.17 4.49 4.99
CA LEU A 98 8.05 3.07 5.34
C LEU A 98 6.63 2.82 5.86
N MET A 99 6.03 1.71 5.44
CA MET A 99 4.67 1.33 5.84
C MET A 99 4.75 0.10 6.75
N TYR A 100 4.33 0.24 8.00
CA TYR A 100 4.32 -0.85 8.97
C TYR A 100 2.89 -1.25 9.34
N ALA A 101 2.67 -2.52 9.61
CA ALA A 101 1.43 -3.01 10.21
C ALA A 101 1.72 -3.96 11.37
N ASP A 102 0.78 -4.07 12.29
CA ASP A 102 0.80 -5.17 13.26
C ASP A 102 0.39 -6.46 12.53
N VAL A 103 1.32 -7.39 12.42
CA VAL A 103 1.08 -8.73 11.87
C VAL A 103 1.36 -9.75 12.97
N ASN A 104 0.30 -10.37 13.47
CA ASN A 104 0.36 -11.32 14.60
C ASN A 104 1.07 -10.74 15.84
N GLY A 105 0.76 -9.49 16.20
CA GLY A 105 1.33 -8.82 17.37
C GLY A 105 2.75 -8.27 17.18
N ARG A 106 3.22 -8.17 15.94
CA ARG A 106 4.57 -7.67 15.63
C ARG A 106 4.53 -6.61 14.54
N ASP A 107 5.25 -5.53 14.78
CA ASP A 107 5.51 -4.50 13.76
C ASP A 107 6.28 -5.11 12.59
N SER A 108 5.61 -5.16 11.45
CA SER A 108 6.12 -5.76 10.23
C SER A 108 6.13 -4.71 9.12
N LEU A 109 7.25 -4.58 8.42
CA LEU A 109 7.36 -3.74 7.23
C LEU A 109 6.56 -4.40 6.10
N VAL A 110 5.51 -3.73 5.64
CA VAL A 110 4.58 -4.26 4.62
C VAL A 110 4.73 -3.56 3.27
N GLY A 111 5.19 -2.31 3.27
CA GLY A 111 5.37 -1.53 2.06
C GLY A 111 6.33 -0.38 2.29
N ILE A 112 6.59 0.36 1.22
CA ILE A 112 7.41 1.56 1.20
C ILE A 112 6.68 2.62 0.39
N GLY A 113 7.14 3.87 0.50
CA GLY A 113 6.67 4.92 -0.38
C GLY A 113 7.77 5.90 -0.73
N PHE A 114 7.60 6.52 -1.89
CA PHE A 114 8.41 7.62 -2.35
C PHE A 114 7.61 8.90 -2.27
N GLY A 115 8.20 9.95 -1.70
CA GLY A 115 7.50 11.18 -1.39
C GLY A 115 8.20 12.40 -1.95
N TYR A 116 7.43 13.37 -2.45
CA TYR A 116 7.95 14.64 -2.90
C TYR A 116 7.09 15.82 -2.42
N ALA A 117 7.69 16.82 -1.78
CA ALA A 117 6.99 18.03 -1.38
C ALA A 117 6.61 18.91 -2.59
N VAL A 118 5.32 18.94 -2.94
CA VAL A 118 4.76 19.73 -4.03
C VAL A 118 4.07 20.99 -3.50
N GLY A 119 4.51 22.17 -3.96
CA GLY A 119 3.93 23.46 -3.58
C GLY A 119 4.34 24.58 -4.52
N ARG A 120 3.65 25.74 -4.46
CA ARG A 120 3.91 26.89 -5.37
C ARG A 120 5.38 27.34 -5.38
N GLU A 121 6.08 27.20 -4.26
CA GLU A 121 7.47 27.65 -4.13
C GLU A 121 8.50 26.61 -4.57
N THR A 122 8.24 25.31 -4.39
CA THR A 122 9.21 24.27 -4.76
C THR A 122 9.30 24.08 -6.27
N ARG A 123 8.22 24.39 -7.03
CA ARG A 123 8.10 24.25 -8.51
C ARG A 123 8.63 22.93 -9.07
N THR A 124 8.90 21.94 -8.23
CA THR A 124 9.60 20.75 -8.68
C THR A 124 8.56 19.80 -9.25
N PRO A 125 8.72 19.40 -10.52
CA PRO A 125 7.81 18.44 -11.12
C PRO A 125 7.99 17.08 -10.45
N ILE A 126 6.88 16.36 -10.29
CA ILE A 126 6.90 14.94 -9.91
C ILE A 126 7.74 14.20 -10.96
N PRO A 127 8.74 13.40 -10.56
CA PRO A 127 9.55 12.65 -11.51
C PRO A 127 8.70 11.56 -12.16
N ALA A 128 8.44 11.73 -13.46
CA ALA A 128 7.67 10.79 -14.27
C ALA A 128 8.46 9.54 -14.71
N ASN A 129 9.71 9.40 -14.27
CA ASN A 129 10.59 8.27 -14.56
C ASN A 129 11.17 7.70 -13.26
N PRO A 130 11.18 6.36 -13.05
CA PRO A 130 10.66 5.33 -13.97
C PRO A 130 9.14 5.14 -13.91
N PHE A 131 8.45 5.88 -13.02
CA PHE A 131 7.01 5.74 -12.81
C PHE A 131 6.25 6.90 -13.44
N ARG A 132 5.28 6.54 -14.27
CA ARG A 132 4.36 7.47 -14.90
C ARG A 132 3.61 8.31 -13.86
N LEU A 133 3.19 9.51 -14.24
CA LEU A 133 2.51 10.46 -13.34
C LEU A 133 1.21 9.91 -12.72
N ASP A 134 0.54 9.00 -13.41
CA ASP A 134 -0.70 8.34 -12.95
C ASP A 134 -0.47 7.34 -11.81
N ALA A 135 0.77 6.91 -11.58
CA ALA A 135 1.15 6.09 -10.42
C ALA A 135 1.30 6.92 -9.13
N TRP A 136 1.37 8.25 -9.24
CA TRP A 136 1.50 9.15 -8.11
C TRP A 136 0.13 9.72 -7.73
N HIS A 137 -0.14 9.84 -6.43
CA HIS A 137 -1.31 10.58 -5.92
C HIS A 137 -0.84 11.70 -4.99
N ARG A 138 -1.76 12.59 -4.63
CA ARG A 138 -1.45 13.79 -3.85
C ARG A 138 -2.19 13.78 -2.53
N HIS A 139 -1.43 13.78 -1.46
CA HIS A 139 -1.94 14.15 -0.16
C HIS A 139 -2.02 15.67 -0.06
N SER A 140 -3.22 16.21 0.12
CA SER A 140 -3.44 17.64 0.42
C SER A 140 -3.58 17.83 1.92
N GLY A 141 -2.82 18.75 2.52
CA GLY A 141 -3.00 19.17 3.92
C GLY A 141 -1.73 19.07 4.74
N SER A 142 -1.86 19.04 6.06
CA SER A 142 -0.75 18.77 6.98
C SER A 142 -0.34 17.29 6.93
N LEU A 143 0.92 16.97 7.20
CA LEU A 143 1.48 15.62 7.06
C LEU A 143 0.70 14.55 7.85
N ASP A 144 0.15 14.89 9.01
CA ASP A 144 -0.72 14.01 9.81
C ASP A 144 -2.03 13.63 9.10
N MET A 145 -2.45 14.40 8.10
CA MET A 145 -3.63 14.15 7.26
C MET A 145 -3.32 13.23 6.07
N GLU A 146 -2.04 12.86 5.86
CA GLU A 146 -1.57 12.00 4.77
C GLU A 146 -2.33 10.65 4.78
N SER A 147 -2.45 9.98 5.93
CA SER A 147 -3.10 8.66 5.99
C SER A 147 -4.64 8.68 5.92
N HIS A 148 -5.31 9.84 5.90
CA HIS A 148 -6.76 9.93 6.14
C HIS A 148 -7.61 10.36 4.93
N ARG A 149 -7.01 10.72 3.78
CA ARG A 149 -7.73 11.34 2.66
C ARG A 149 -8.34 10.33 1.67
N THR A 150 -9.30 10.82 0.87
CA THR A 150 -10.23 10.07 0.00
C THR A 150 -9.66 9.50 -1.30
N ASP A 151 -8.42 9.83 -1.68
CA ASP A 151 -7.75 9.26 -2.86
C ASP A 151 -7.43 7.75 -2.70
N HIS A 152 -7.74 7.18 -1.54
CA HIS A 152 -7.44 5.80 -1.18
C HIS A 152 -8.64 4.83 -1.20
N GLU A 153 -9.87 5.23 -1.55
CA GLU A 153 -10.98 4.25 -1.57
C GLU A 153 -11.72 4.14 -2.92
N ASP A 154 -11.55 5.13 -3.80
CA ASP A 154 -12.09 5.09 -5.16
C ASP A 154 -11.03 4.63 -6.16
N ALA A 155 -10.86 3.31 -6.28
CA ALA A 155 -10.30 2.71 -7.48
C ALA A 155 -11.23 3.04 -8.67
N GLY A 156 -11.01 4.19 -9.31
CA GLY A 156 -11.82 4.65 -10.43
C GLY A 156 -11.85 6.16 -10.69
N VAL A 157 -11.38 6.99 -9.76
CA VAL A 157 -11.17 8.42 -10.01
C VAL A 157 -9.68 8.71 -10.00
N HIS A 158 -8.99 8.26 -11.05
CA HIS A 158 -7.82 9.01 -11.48
C HIS A 158 -8.28 10.46 -11.66
N ASP A 159 -7.63 11.40 -10.98
CA ASP A 159 -7.81 12.81 -11.29
C ASP A 159 -7.27 13.05 -12.71
N HIS A 160 -8.10 12.77 -13.70
CA HIS A 160 -7.88 13.06 -15.11
C HIS A 160 -8.00 14.57 -15.39
N GLY A 161 -8.12 15.41 -14.36
CA GLY A 161 -8.35 16.84 -14.44
C GLY A 161 -7.21 17.65 -13.86
N LEU A 162 -6.18 17.91 -14.67
CA LEU A 162 -5.46 19.19 -14.57
C LEU A 162 -6.43 20.35 -14.91
N ALA A 163 -7.41 20.63 -14.05
CA ALA A 163 -8.13 21.90 -13.87
C ALA A 163 -9.51 21.66 -13.21
N THR A 164 -9.69 22.12 -11.97
CA THR A 164 -10.47 23.33 -11.63
C THR A 164 -10.96 23.31 -10.17
N HIS A 165 -10.38 24.24 -9.39
CA HIS A 165 -10.97 24.97 -8.27
C HIS A 165 -11.57 24.20 -7.08
N SER A 166 -10.80 24.08 -5.99
CA SER A 166 -11.00 24.89 -4.77
C SER A 166 -10.24 24.33 -3.54
N ARG A 167 -8.91 24.54 -3.50
CA ARG A 167 -8.06 24.83 -2.32
C ARG A 167 -6.61 25.00 -2.79
N GLU A 168 -6.36 26.11 -3.46
CA GLU A 168 -5.10 26.47 -4.13
C GLU A 168 -3.98 26.98 -3.18
N ALA A 169 -3.90 26.53 -1.93
CA ALA A 169 -3.05 27.19 -0.92
C ALA A 169 -2.19 26.31 0.00
N GLU A 170 -2.33 24.98 0.02
CA GLU A 170 -1.59 24.15 0.99
C GLU A 170 -0.44 23.40 0.33
N ALA A 171 0.70 23.32 1.04
CA ALA A 171 1.75 22.38 0.70
C ALA A 171 1.13 20.97 0.59
N ALA A 172 1.44 20.28 -0.49
CA ALA A 172 0.98 18.92 -0.73
C ALA A 172 2.20 18.01 -0.85
N VAL A 173 1.99 16.71 -0.65
CA VAL A 173 3.02 15.70 -0.90
C VAL A 173 2.51 14.80 -2.01
N ALA A 174 3.30 14.64 -3.06
CA ALA A 174 3.07 13.61 -4.06
C ALA A 174 3.69 12.31 -3.55
N VAL A 175 2.91 11.23 -3.51
CA VAL A 175 3.35 9.95 -2.97
C VAL A 175 3.14 8.85 -4.00
N LEU A 176 4.11 7.95 -4.07
CA LEU A 176 4.07 6.68 -4.78
C LEU A 176 4.20 5.57 -3.74
N HIS A 177 3.11 4.85 -3.45
CA HIS A 177 3.18 3.66 -2.61
C HIS A 177 3.73 2.48 -3.39
N SER A 178 4.41 1.58 -2.70
CA SER A 178 4.91 0.35 -3.30
C SER A 178 4.91 -0.83 -2.32
N TRP A 179 4.22 -1.89 -2.71
CA TRP A 179 4.08 -3.14 -1.97
C TRP A 179 5.21 -4.10 -2.30
N VAL A 180 6.39 -3.87 -1.71
CA VAL A 180 7.59 -4.69 -1.97
C VAL A 180 7.81 -5.83 -0.97
N TRP A 181 7.02 -5.90 0.09
CA TRP A 181 7.14 -6.93 1.15
C TRP A 181 5.94 -7.87 1.25
N ILE A 182 4.75 -7.43 0.83
CA ILE A 182 3.57 -8.25 0.67
C ILE A 182 3.02 -8.05 -0.74
N ASP A 183 2.36 -9.08 -1.29
CA ASP A 183 1.71 -8.96 -2.60
C ASP A 183 0.46 -8.09 -2.52
N ASN A 184 0.17 -7.33 -3.57
CA ASN A 184 -1.06 -6.56 -3.72
C ASN A 184 -1.75 -6.96 -5.03
N PRO A 185 -2.79 -7.81 -5.01
CA PRO A 185 -3.50 -8.25 -6.21
C PRO A 185 -4.10 -7.12 -7.05
N ALA A 186 -4.30 -5.92 -6.48
CA ALA A 186 -4.76 -4.74 -7.22
C ALA A 186 -3.62 -4.01 -7.96
N GLY A 187 -2.35 -4.37 -7.69
CA GLY A 187 -1.16 -3.80 -8.31
C GLY A 187 -0.12 -3.39 -7.27
N VAL A 188 1.17 -3.56 -7.59
CA VAL A 188 2.28 -3.24 -6.67
C VAL A 188 2.34 -1.76 -6.30
N LEU A 189 1.84 -0.88 -7.16
CA LEU A 189 1.80 0.58 -6.94
C LEU A 189 0.41 1.09 -6.50
N GLU A 190 -0.59 0.20 -6.40
CA GLU A 190 -1.91 0.58 -5.93
C GLU A 190 -1.78 1.06 -4.47
N PRO A 191 -2.21 2.29 -4.12
CA PRO A 191 -2.05 2.84 -2.77
C PRO A 191 -2.59 1.93 -1.67
N ASN A 192 -3.66 1.19 -1.96
CA ASN A 192 -4.35 0.35 -0.99
C ASN A 192 -4.12 -1.12 -1.25
N ASN A 193 -3.77 -1.83 -0.19
CA ASN A 193 -3.73 -3.28 -0.21
C ASN A 193 -4.76 -3.85 0.76
N TRP A 194 -5.94 -4.17 0.23
CA TRP A 194 -7.01 -4.81 0.99
C TRP A 194 -6.73 -6.28 1.35
N VAL A 195 -5.55 -6.82 0.98
CA VAL A 195 -5.01 -8.06 1.58
C VAL A 195 -4.51 -7.81 3.01
N LEU A 196 -4.13 -6.58 3.35
CA LEU A 196 -3.52 -6.25 4.64
C LEU A 196 -4.38 -6.66 5.85
N PRO A 197 -5.70 -6.39 5.92
CA PRO A 197 -6.55 -6.86 7.02
C PRO A 197 -6.48 -8.38 7.27
N TYR A 198 -6.29 -9.18 6.22
CA TYR A 198 -6.15 -10.63 6.33
C TYR A 198 -4.76 -11.01 6.83
N VAL A 199 -3.71 -10.38 6.28
CA VAL A 199 -2.32 -10.60 6.68
C VAL A 199 -2.12 -10.29 8.16
N ARG A 200 -2.71 -9.19 8.68
CA ARG A 200 -2.68 -8.85 10.11
C ARG A 200 -3.13 -10.00 11.01
N LEU A 201 -4.10 -10.79 10.52
CA LEU A 201 -4.71 -11.91 11.21
C LEU A 201 -4.07 -13.27 10.85
N GLY A 202 -2.99 -13.29 10.06
CA GLY A 202 -2.35 -14.51 9.59
C GLY A 202 -3.20 -15.31 8.59
N LEU A 203 -4.11 -14.65 7.88
CA LEU A 203 -5.00 -15.25 6.89
C LEU A 203 -4.58 -14.90 5.46
N SER A 204 -4.94 -15.79 4.52
CA SER A 204 -4.97 -15.46 3.09
C SER A 204 -6.31 -14.80 2.74
N ARG A 205 -6.29 -13.75 1.91
CA ARG A 205 -7.51 -13.12 1.37
C ARG A 205 -8.16 -14.06 0.34
N PRO A 206 -9.42 -14.51 0.53
CA PRO A 206 -10.11 -15.31 -0.49
C PRO A 206 -10.33 -14.52 -1.77
N GLU A 207 -10.24 -15.16 -2.95
CA GLU A 207 -10.36 -14.49 -4.25
C GLU A 207 -11.73 -13.80 -4.46
N ASN A 208 -12.81 -14.42 -3.97
CA ASN A 208 -14.19 -13.94 -4.14
C ASN A 208 -14.64 -12.95 -3.04
N THR A 209 -13.71 -12.18 -2.49
CA THR A 209 -13.99 -11.16 -1.46
C THR A 209 -14.50 -9.87 -2.09
N THR A 210 -15.37 -9.16 -1.37
CA THR A 210 -15.88 -7.85 -1.78
C THR A 210 -15.26 -6.74 -0.91
N PRO A 211 -15.21 -5.49 -1.40
CA PRO A 211 -14.70 -4.36 -0.61
C PRO A 211 -15.40 -4.24 0.76
N GLU A 212 -16.69 -4.53 0.83
CA GLU A 212 -17.44 -4.52 2.09
C GLU A 212 -16.97 -5.58 3.08
N ALA A 213 -16.58 -6.78 2.60
CA ALA A 213 -16.01 -7.81 3.45
C ALA A 213 -14.63 -7.40 3.97
N ASP A 214 -13.79 -6.80 3.11
CA ASP A 214 -12.46 -6.32 3.49
C ASP A 214 -12.55 -5.23 4.57
N ARG A 215 -13.46 -4.27 4.38
CA ARG A 215 -13.74 -3.19 5.34
C ARG A 215 -14.30 -3.72 6.66
N ALA A 216 -15.26 -4.66 6.62
CA ALA A 216 -15.77 -5.29 7.82
C ALA A 216 -14.68 -6.06 8.60
N LEU A 217 -13.84 -6.84 7.90
CA LEU A 217 -12.76 -7.58 8.54
C LEU A 217 -11.75 -6.64 9.20
N SER A 218 -11.47 -5.49 8.57
CA SER A 218 -10.54 -4.50 9.12
C SER A 218 -10.93 -3.96 10.51
N LEU A 219 -12.21 -4.07 10.89
CA LEU A 219 -12.70 -3.70 12.22
C LEU A 219 -12.07 -4.55 13.35
N LEU A 220 -11.50 -5.72 13.05
CA LEU A 220 -10.76 -6.52 14.04
C LEU A 220 -9.47 -5.87 14.52
N SER A 221 -8.91 -4.95 13.73
CA SER A 221 -7.71 -4.21 14.07
C SER A 221 -8.08 -2.84 14.67
N MET A 222 -7.92 -1.77 13.90
CA MET A 222 -8.27 -0.40 14.29
C MET A 222 -9.22 0.26 13.28
N GLY A 223 -9.88 -0.53 12.42
CA GLY A 223 -10.70 0.00 11.33
C GLY A 223 -11.79 0.95 11.80
N ALA A 224 -12.44 0.67 12.94
CA ALA A 224 -13.52 1.52 13.43
C ALA A 224 -13.05 2.96 13.73
N GLU A 225 -11.94 3.11 14.45
CA GLU A 225 -11.37 4.42 14.76
C GLU A 225 -10.94 5.15 13.48
N PHE A 226 -10.26 4.44 12.57
CA PHE A 226 -9.84 4.99 11.29
C PHE A 226 -11.01 5.58 10.50
N PHE A 227 -12.07 4.79 10.28
CA PHE A 227 -13.23 5.27 9.51
C PHE A 227 -13.96 6.40 10.24
N ILE A 228 -14.01 6.38 11.58
CA ILE A 228 -14.63 7.47 12.35
C ILE A 228 -13.89 8.78 12.16
N VAL A 229 -12.58 8.76 12.34
CA VAL A 229 -11.73 9.94 12.17
C VAL A 229 -11.79 10.40 10.71
N ARG A 230 -11.67 9.50 9.74
CA ARG A 230 -11.78 9.80 8.31
C ARG A 230 -13.11 10.47 7.98
N ALA A 231 -14.24 9.91 8.41
CA ALA A 231 -15.55 10.46 8.08
C ALA A 231 -15.81 11.84 8.74
N GLN A 232 -15.17 12.12 9.88
CA GLN A 232 -15.22 13.43 10.53
C GLN A 232 -14.37 14.48 9.82
N LEU A 233 -13.17 14.10 9.37
CA LEU A 233 -12.22 14.99 8.70
C LEU A 233 -12.56 15.21 7.22
N PHE A 234 -13.09 14.19 6.56
CA PHE A 234 -13.34 14.16 5.12
C PHE A 234 -14.73 13.61 4.78
N PRO A 235 -15.80 14.33 5.13
CA PRO A 235 -17.15 13.91 4.76
C PRO A 235 -17.34 13.94 3.23
N GLU A 236 -17.71 12.80 2.62
CA GLU A 236 -17.94 12.67 1.17
C GLU A 236 -18.92 13.72 0.61
N SER A 237 -19.94 14.09 1.39
CA SER A 237 -20.97 15.07 0.99
C SER A 237 -20.70 16.50 1.47
N GLY A 238 -19.51 16.76 2.04
CA GLY A 238 -19.22 17.99 2.77
C GLY A 238 -20.01 18.14 4.09
N ARG A 239 -20.78 17.12 4.47
CA ARG A 239 -21.52 17.05 5.74
C ARG A 239 -21.08 15.83 6.54
N PRO A 240 -20.82 15.97 7.84
CA PRO A 240 -20.45 14.84 8.69
C PRO A 240 -21.54 13.75 8.64
N PRO A 241 -21.19 12.48 8.92
CA PRO A 241 -22.14 11.39 8.96
C PRO A 241 -23.35 11.71 9.85
N SER A 242 -24.50 11.13 9.54
CA SER A 242 -25.70 11.26 10.37
C SER A 242 -25.44 10.80 11.81
N GLY A 243 -26.20 11.35 12.77
CA GLY A 243 -26.16 10.89 14.16
C GLY A 243 -26.34 9.36 14.25
N GLY A 244 -25.58 8.72 15.14
CA GLY A 244 -25.59 7.26 15.33
C GLY A 244 -24.67 6.47 14.41
N TRP A 245 -24.07 7.07 13.36
CA TRP A 245 -23.17 6.35 12.46
C TRP A 245 -21.93 5.78 13.18
N ALA A 246 -21.28 6.59 14.03
CA ALA A 246 -20.12 6.14 14.79
C ALA A 246 -20.48 5.03 15.80
N GLU A 247 -21.70 5.06 16.34
CA GLU A 247 -22.22 4.02 17.23
C GLU A 247 -22.49 2.73 16.45
N ALA A 248 -23.08 2.83 15.25
CA ALA A 248 -23.28 1.69 14.36
C ALA A 248 -21.95 1.02 13.98
N LEU A 249 -20.91 1.80 13.67
CA LEU A 249 -19.59 1.26 13.37
C LEU A 249 -18.94 0.56 14.58
N ARG A 250 -19.04 1.14 15.77
CA ARG A 250 -18.56 0.48 17.02
C ARG A 250 -19.37 -0.78 17.33
N GLY A 251 -20.67 -0.78 17.04
CA GLY A 251 -21.52 -1.97 17.15
C GLY A 251 -21.06 -3.08 16.20
N ALA A 252 -20.78 -2.73 14.94
CA ALA A 252 -20.24 -3.67 13.96
C ALA A 252 -18.87 -4.20 14.39
N GLU A 253 -17.98 -3.34 14.89
CA GLU A 253 -16.69 -3.74 15.44
C GLU A 253 -16.82 -4.77 16.57
N ALA A 254 -17.73 -4.52 17.53
CA ALA A 254 -18.00 -5.46 18.62
C ALA A 254 -18.54 -6.80 18.08
N GLU A 255 -19.41 -6.77 17.07
CA GLU A 255 -19.95 -7.97 16.44
C GLU A 255 -18.86 -8.79 15.72
N VAL A 256 -17.97 -8.15 14.94
CA VAL A 256 -16.84 -8.83 14.29
C VAL A 256 -15.87 -9.40 15.33
N LYS A 257 -15.55 -8.65 16.39
CA LYS A 257 -14.68 -9.14 17.47
C LYS A 257 -15.28 -10.35 18.18
N SER A 258 -16.58 -10.32 18.49
CA SER A 258 -17.27 -11.46 19.09
C SER A 258 -17.27 -12.68 18.16
N TRP A 259 -17.53 -12.48 16.87
CA TRP A 259 -17.49 -13.55 15.88
C TRP A 259 -16.08 -14.14 15.75
N TRP A 260 -15.04 -13.31 15.70
CA TRP A 260 -13.65 -13.75 15.57
C TRP A 260 -13.19 -14.62 16.74
N HIS A 261 -13.62 -14.31 17.97
CA HIS A 261 -13.31 -15.15 19.12
C HIS A 261 -14.07 -16.49 19.15
N ALA A 262 -15.22 -16.57 18.46
CA ALA A 262 -16.05 -17.76 18.43
C ALA A 262 -15.82 -18.65 17.20
N ARG A 263 -15.20 -18.12 16.14
CA ARG A 263 -14.98 -18.88 14.90
C ARG A 263 -13.91 -19.97 15.09
N PRO A 264 -14.04 -21.10 14.37
CA PRO A 264 -12.94 -22.06 14.27
C PRO A 264 -11.69 -21.43 13.65
N GLU A 265 -10.52 -21.93 14.03
CA GLU A 265 -9.26 -21.58 13.35
C GLU A 265 -9.27 -22.07 11.90
N GLY A 266 -8.51 -21.37 11.04
CA GLY A 266 -8.34 -21.70 9.63
C GLY A 266 -8.85 -20.63 8.67
N PRO A 267 -8.83 -20.92 7.35
CA PRO A 267 -9.26 -19.99 6.31
C PRO A 267 -10.70 -19.52 6.48
N LEU A 268 -11.02 -18.34 5.96
CA LEU A 268 -12.39 -17.84 5.94
C LEU A 268 -13.25 -18.64 4.95
N ALA A 269 -14.37 -19.19 5.43
CA ALA A 269 -15.37 -19.80 4.60
C ALA A 269 -16.14 -18.75 3.78
N SER A 270 -16.67 -19.13 2.61
CA SER A 270 -17.45 -18.22 1.77
C SER A 270 -18.68 -17.65 2.48
N SER A 271 -19.27 -18.39 3.41
CA SER A 271 -20.37 -17.92 4.26
C SER A 271 -19.93 -16.84 5.25
N GLU A 272 -18.71 -16.92 5.79
CA GLU A 272 -18.13 -15.91 6.67
C GLU A 272 -17.85 -14.61 5.88
N VAL A 273 -17.30 -14.73 4.67
CA VAL A 273 -17.09 -13.59 3.76
C VAL A 273 -18.41 -12.90 3.43
N ALA A 274 -19.45 -13.67 3.08
CA ALA A 274 -20.77 -13.12 2.79
C ALA A 274 -21.40 -12.43 4.02
N TRP A 275 -21.21 -13.00 5.21
CA TRP A 275 -21.68 -12.41 6.45
C TRP A 275 -20.99 -11.08 6.77
N LEU A 276 -19.66 -11.00 6.61
CA LEU A 276 -18.86 -9.77 6.76
C LEU A 276 -19.34 -8.67 5.81
N ALA A 277 -19.52 -8.99 4.52
CA ALA A 277 -20.07 -8.05 3.55
C ALA A 277 -21.48 -7.58 3.93
N GLY A 278 -22.32 -8.49 4.42
CA GLY A 278 -23.65 -8.17 4.92
C GLY A 278 -23.62 -7.27 6.17
N LEU A 279 -22.60 -7.41 7.03
CA LEU A 279 -22.45 -6.62 8.25
C LEU A 279 -22.12 -5.17 7.92
N TRP A 280 -21.18 -4.97 7.02
CA TRP A 280 -20.85 -3.63 6.53
C TRP A 280 -22.09 -2.94 5.94
N LYS A 281 -22.83 -3.63 5.07
CA LYS A 281 -24.01 -3.09 4.38
C LYS A 281 -25.14 -2.70 5.33
N ARG A 282 -25.44 -3.54 6.33
CA ARG A 282 -26.54 -3.28 7.29
C ARG A 282 -26.20 -2.21 8.33
N SER A 283 -24.92 -1.98 8.59
CA SER A 283 -24.45 -0.95 9.53
C SER A 283 -24.61 0.48 9.01
N GLY A 284 -25.20 0.66 7.81
CA GLY A 284 -25.45 1.99 7.23
C GLY A 284 -24.19 2.68 6.74
N LEU A 285 -23.09 1.94 6.60
CA LEU A 285 -21.75 2.41 6.25
C LEU A 285 -21.58 2.62 4.73
N LYS A 286 -22.60 3.16 4.07
CA LYS A 286 -22.56 3.49 2.63
C LYS A 286 -21.88 4.86 2.47
N GLY A 287 -20.91 4.97 1.57
CA GLY A 287 -20.15 6.22 1.37
C GLY A 287 -19.01 6.40 2.38
N LEU A 288 -18.33 5.30 2.70
CA LEU A 288 -16.96 5.30 3.23
C LEU A 288 -16.12 4.56 2.21
#